data_AF-A0A2V9BFP5-F1
#
_entry.id   AF-A0A2V9BFP5-F1
#
_cell.length_a   1.000
_cell.length_b   1.000
_cell.length_c   1.000
_cell.angle_alpha   90.00
_cell.angle_beta   90.00
_cell.angle_gamma   90.00
#
_symmetry.space_group_name_H-M   'P 1'
#
loop_
_entity.id
_entity.type
_entity.pdbx_description
1 polymer ?
#
loop_
_entity_poly.entity_id
_entity_poly.type
_entity_poly.pdbx_seq_one_letter_code
_entity_poly.pdbx_strand_id
1 'polypeptide(L)'
;MDPGAFPEERIREMVSRVAAYLREEREVYVRHSEALSDDLRAGIQGYFPDELLGRLKTIILKGARIPPPPFYAEARAMSAGRFPDFVHIASVTYIDVIVFHDQIEPRPL
;
A
#
# COMPACT_ATOMS: atom_id res chain seq x y z
N MET A 1 25.15 7.24 -7.44
CA MET A 1 24.74 6.08 -8.24
C MET A 1 24.41 6.59 -9.62
N ASP A 2 25.03 6.05 -10.66
CA ASP A 2 24.80 6.46 -12.05
C ASP A 2 23.41 5.99 -12.52
N PRO A 3 22.50 6.88 -12.96
CA PRO A 3 21.20 6.50 -13.53
C PRO A 3 21.28 5.55 -14.73
N GLY A 4 22.44 5.48 -15.41
CA GLY A 4 22.73 4.51 -16.48
C GLY A 4 23.05 3.10 -15.99
N ALA A 5 23.11 2.86 -14.68
CA ALA A 5 23.54 1.57 -14.11
C ALA A 5 22.45 0.49 -14.02
N PHE A 6 21.21 0.77 -14.42
CA PHE A 6 20.14 -0.24 -14.46
C PHE A 6 19.68 -0.48 -15.89
N PRO A 7 20.06 -1.61 -16.51
CA PRO A 7 19.52 -2.02 -17.79
C PRO A 7 17.99 -2.03 -17.76
N GLU A 8 17.34 -1.68 -18.88
CA GLU A 8 15.87 -1.65 -19.00
C GLU A 8 15.23 -2.98 -18.54
N GLU A 9 15.88 -4.10 -18.86
CA GLU A 9 15.47 -5.44 -18.44
C GLU A 9 15.39 -5.56 -16.91
N ARG A 10 16.37 -4.99 -16.18
CA ARG A 10 16.37 -5.00 -14.72
C ARG A 10 15.27 -4.12 -14.14
N ILE A 11 14.99 -2.98 -14.75
CA ILE A 11 13.86 -2.12 -14.36
C ILE A 11 12.54 -2.87 -14.57
N ARG A 12 12.36 -3.51 -15.73
CA ARG A 12 11.18 -4.29 -16.08
C ARG A 12 10.96 -5.47 -15.12
N GLU A 13 12.03 -6.17 -14.76
CA GLU A 13 12.01 -7.25 -13.78
C GLU A 13 11.55 -6.74 -12.41
N MET A 14 12.15 -5.64 -11.92
CA MET A 14 11.79 -5.05 -10.64
C MET A 14 10.33 -4.59 -10.60
N VAL A 15 9.87 -3.89 -11.64
CA VAL A 15 8.47 -3.47 -11.78
C VAL A 15 7.53 -4.68 -11.77
N SER A 16 7.89 -5.75 -12.48
CA SER A 16 7.10 -6.99 -12.50
C SER A 16 6.99 -7.63 -11.11
N ARG A 17 8.10 -7.69 -10.37
CA ARG A 17 8.13 -8.23 -8.99
C ARG A 17 7.28 -7.41 -8.03
N VAL A 18 7.38 -6.07 -8.09
CA VAL A 18 6.55 -5.17 -7.26
C VAL A 18 5.07 -5.35 -7.61
N ALA A 19 4.74 -5.39 -8.90
CA ALA A 19 3.36 -5.54 -9.35
C ALA A 19 2.77 -6.91 -8.99
N ALA A 20 3.58 -7.98 -8.99
CA ALA A 20 3.16 -9.30 -8.53
C ALA A 20 2.87 -9.27 -7.03
N TYR A 21 3.80 -8.76 -6.22
CA TYR A 21 3.63 -8.64 -4.77
C TYR A 21 2.40 -7.82 -4.38
N LEU A 22 2.16 -6.66 -5.00
CA LEU A 22 0.97 -5.85 -4.70
C LEU A 22 -0.34 -6.60 -4.99
N ARG A 23 -0.37 -7.46 -6.02
CA ARG A 23 -1.53 -8.30 -6.32
C ARG A 23 -1.66 -9.46 -5.33
N GLU A 24 -0.57 -10.11 -4.96
CA GLU A 24 -0.57 -11.22 -4.00
C GLU A 24 -1.02 -10.75 -2.61
N GLU A 25 -0.45 -9.65 -2.11
CA GLU A 25 -0.86 -9.07 -0.82
C GLU A 25 -2.32 -8.62 -0.86
N ARG A 26 -2.80 -8.05 -1.98
CA ARG A 26 -4.22 -7.73 -2.15
C ARG A 26 -5.09 -8.96 -1.90
N GLU A 27 -4.76 -10.10 -2.51
CA GLU A 27 -5.54 -11.34 -2.36
C GLU A 27 -5.55 -11.89 -0.94
N VAL A 28 -4.50 -11.60 -0.16
CA VAL A 28 -4.45 -11.91 1.28
C VAL A 28 -5.42 -10.99 2.04
N TYR A 29 -5.25 -9.67 1.92
CA TYR A 29 -6.00 -8.74 2.77
C TYR A 29 -7.47 -8.56 2.36
N VAL A 30 -7.83 -8.71 1.08
CA VAL A 30 -9.21 -8.51 0.59
C VAL A 30 -10.24 -9.40 1.29
N ARG A 31 -9.80 -10.58 1.76
CA ARG A 31 -10.62 -11.58 2.47
C ARG A 31 -10.88 -11.20 3.93
N HIS A 32 -10.02 -10.36 4.49
CA HIS A 32 -10.06 -9.93 5.89
C HIS A 32 -10.48 -8.46 6.04
N SER A 33 -10.62 -7.74 4.94
CA SER A 33 -11.02 -6.34 4.90
C SER A 33 -12.53 -6.17 4.78
N GLU A 34 -13.03 -5.09 5.37
CA GLU A 34 -14.43 -4.67 5.30
C GLU A 34 -14.60 -3.50 4.33
N ALA A 35 -15.84 -3.23 3.89
CA ALA A 35 -16.12 -2.01 3.14
C ALA A 35 -15.77 -0.77 3.99
N LEU A 36 -15.63 0.39 3.35
CA LEU A 36 -15.48 1.66 4.08
C LEU A 36 -16.61 1.81 5.12
N SER A 37 -16.26 2.21 6.35
CA SER A 37 -17.27 2.60 7.33
C SER A 37 -18.05 3.82 6.85
N ASP A 38 -19.29 3.96 7.32
CA ASP A 38 -20.15 5.08 6.94
C ASP A 38 -19.50 6.43 7.28
N ASP A 39 -18.85 6.54 8.45
CA ASP A 39 -18.15 7.75 8.88
C ASP A 39 -16.99 8.11 7.94
N LEU A 40 -16.15 7.13 7.58
CA LEU A 40 -15.02 7.35 6.69
C LEU A 40 -15.50 7.72 5.29
N ARG A 41 -16.53 7.01 4.77
CA ARG A 41 -17.12 7.29 3.47
C ARG A 41 -17.74 8.70 3.44
N ALA A 42 -18.50 9.08 4.46
CA ALA A 42 -19.12 10.39 4.55
C ALA A 42 -18.08 11.53 4.56
N GLY A 43 -16.91 11.30 5.18
CA GLY A 43 -15.81 12.27 5.22
C GLY A 43 -15.13 12.49 3.86
N ILE A 44 -15.17 11.52 2.95
CA ILE A 44 -14.44 11.58 1.67
C ILE A 44 -15.32 11.59 0.41
N GLN A 45 -16.62 11.34 0.53
CA GLN A 45 -17.53 11.18 -0.62
C GLN A 45 -17.58 12.38 -1.57
N GLY A 46 -17.35 13.59 -1.07
CA GLY A 46 -17.30 14.80 -1.91
C GLY A 46 -16.08 14.89 -2.83
N TYR A 47 -15.06 14.05 -2.62
CA TYR A 47 -13.78 14.12 -3.33
C TYR A 47 -13.55 12.97 -4.31
N PHE A 48 -14.37 11.91 -4.26
CA PHE A 48 -14.17 10.68 -5.03
C PHE A 48 -15.48 10.16 -5.62
N PRO A 49 -15.46 9.52 -6.81
CA PRO A 49 -16.65 8.89 -7.38
C PRO A 49 -17.20 7.77 -6.50
N ASP A 50 -18.53 7.66 -6.42
CA ASP A 50 -19.20 6.61 -5.64
C ASP A 50 -18.80 5.20 -6.06
N GLU A 51 -18.56 4.95 -7.35
CA GLU A 51 -18.11 3.65 -7.86
C GLU A 51 -16.73 3.26 -7.29
N LEU A 52 -15.84 4.23 -7.08
CA LEU A 52 -14.56 3.97 -6.44
C LEU A 52 -14.77 3.63 -4.96
N LEU A 53 -15.54 4.45 -4.25
CA LEU A 53 -15.80 4.27 -2.82
C LEU A 53 -16.53 2.96 -2.51
N GLY A 54 -17.44 2.52 -3.39
CA GLY A 54 -18.13 1.25 -3.25
C GLY A 54 -17.25 0.01 -3.47
N ARG A 55 -16.07 0.16 -4.09
CA ARG A 55 -15.10 -0.92 -4.27
C ARG A 55 -14.01 -0.95 -3.21
N LEU A 56 -13.78 0.16 -2.53
CA LEU A 56 -12.73 0.27 -1.52
C LEU A 56 -13.05 -0.60 -0.30
N LYS A 57 -12.01 -1.29 0.17
CA LYS A 57 -12.02 -2.02 1.43
C LYS A 57 -10.90 -1.58 2.35
N THR A 58 -11.11 -1.72 3.65
CA THR A 58 -10.16 -1.33 4.68
C THR A 58 -9.97 -2.41 5.73
N ILE A 59 -8.78 -2.48 6.30
CA ILE A 59 -8.49 -3.32 7.48
C ILE A 59 -7.48 -2.58 8.38
N ILE A 60 -7.64 -2.74 9.69
CA ILE A 60 -6.70 -2.26 10.70
C ILE A 60 -5.99 -3.46 11.33
N LEU A 61 -4.66 -3.52 11.22
CA LEU A 61 -3.84 -4.59 11.77
C LEU A 61 -3.57 -4.39 13.27
N LYS A 62 -4.53 -4.77 14.12
CA LYS A 62 -4.41 -4.60 15.58
C LYS A 62 -3.24 -5.42 16.15
N GLY A 63 -2.15 -4.73 16.51
CA GLY A 63 -0.95 -5.35 17.08
C GLY A 63 -0.08 -6.10 16.06
N ALA A 64 -0.32 -5.89 14.76
CA ALA A 64 0.47 -6.47 13.68
C ALA A 64 0.90 -5.39 12.68
N ARG A 65 1.97 -5.66 11.92
CA ARG A 65 2.44 -4.77 10.84
C ARG A 65 2.65 -5.58 9.58
N ILE A 66 2.54 -4.91 8.44
CA ILE A 66 2.90 -5.49 7.15
C ILE A 66 4.41 -5.76 7.18
N PRO A 67 4.86 -7.01 6.92
CA PRO A 67 6.27 -7.29 6.85
C PRO A 67 6.91 -6.55 5.66
N PRO A 68 8.20 -6.20 5.73
CA PRO A 68 8.90 -5.65 4.57
C PRO A 68 8.77 -6.59 3.36
N PRO A 69 8.52 -6.07 2.14
CA PRO A 69 8.43 -6.90 0.95
C PRO A 69 9.70 -7.73 0.74
N PRO A 70 9.64 -8.93 0.13
CA PRO A 70 10.82 -9.79 -0.08
C PRO A 70 11.95 -9.12 -0.87
N PHE A 71 11.63 -8.13 -1.72
CA PHE A 71 12.58 -7.34 -2.52
C PHE A 71 13.01 -6.03 -1.85
N TYR A 72 12.61 -5.74 -0.60
CA TYR A 72 12.80 -4.44 0.04
C TYR A 72 14.27 -4.02 0.10
N ALA A 73 15.18 -4.93 0.50
CA ALA A 73 16.61 -4.64 0.56
C ALA A 73 17.19 -4.28 -0.81
N GLU A 74 16.79 -5.01 -1.86
CA GLU A 74 17.21 -4.78 -3.23
C GLU A 74 16.67 -3.43 -3.76
N ALA A 75 15.39 -3.15 -3.55
CA ALA A 75 14.76 -1.91 -3.96
C ALA A 75 15.33 -0.69 -3.22
N ARG A 76 15.66 -0.83 -1.93
CA ARG A 76 16.39 0.21 -1.15
C ARG A 76 17.77 0.47 -1.73
N ALA A 77 18.51 -0.58 -2.10
CA ALA A 77 19.82 -0.45 -2.72
C ALA A 77 19.71 0.24 -4.10
N MET A 78 18.77 -0.18 -4.96
CA MET A 78 18.57 0.39 -6.30
C MET A 78 18.09 1.84 -6.29
N SER A 79 17.29 2.21 -5.29
CA SER A 79 16.75 3.58 -5.17
C SER A 79 17.67 4.56 -4.47
N ALA A 80 18.89 4.15 -4.10
CA ALA A 80 19.79 4.92 -3.24
C ALA A 80 19.10 5.40 -1.94
N GLY A 81 18.26 4.54 -1.35
CA GLY A 81 17.52 4.84 -0.13
C GLY A 81 16.26 5.70 -0.30
N ARG A 82 15.81 5.95 -1.55
CA ARG A 82 14.54 6.67 -1.84
C ARG A 82 13.31 5.76 -1.87
N PHE A 83 13.49 4.45 -1.77
CA PHE A 83 12.35 3.53 -1.70
C PHE A 83 11.54 3.79 -0.41
N PRO A 84 10.20 3.82 -0.48
CA PRO A 84 9.34 4.11 0.67
C PRO A 84 9.67 3.25 1.86
N ASP A 85 9.62 3.82 3.06
CA ASP A 85 9.82 3.06 4.28
C ASP A 85 8.53 2.33 4.68
N PHE A 86 8.40 1.08 4.24
CA PHE A 86 7.23 0.25 4.52
C PHE A 86 7.02 -0.01 6.01
N VAL A 87 8.05 0.17 6.86
CA VAL A 87 7.95 -0.08 8.30
C VAL A 87 7.23 1.06 9.01
N HIS A 88 7.44 2.31 8.56
CA HIS A 88 6.97 3.51 9.24
C HIS A 88 5.78 4.22 8.57
N ILE A 89 5.24 3.69 7.47
CA ILE A 89 4.00 4.21 6.89
C ILE A 89 2.78 3.87 7.75
N ALA A 90 1.82 4.78 7.79
CA ALA A 90 0.54 4.59 8.49
C ALA A 90 -0.34 3.53 7.82
N SER A 91 -0.23 3.40 6.50
CA SER A 91 -1.00 2.45 5.70
C SER A 91 -0.32 2.09 4.39
N VAL A 92 -0.68 0.94 3.83
CA VAL A 92 -0.36 0.54 2.45
C VAL A 92 -1.66 0.41 1.65
N THR A 93 -1.64 0.90 0.41
CA THR A 93 -2.75 0.72 -0.54
C THR A 93 -2.41 -0.38 -1.54
N TYR A 94 -3.16 -1.48 -1.50
CA TYR A 94 -3.12 -2.59 -2.44
C TYR A 94 -4.31 -2.51 -3.38
N ILE A 95 -4.16 -1.73 -4.46
CA ILE A 95 -5.18 -1.53 -5.50
C ILE A 95 -6.46 -0.89 -4.92
N ASP A 96 -7.39 -1.69 -4.41
CA ASP A 96 -8.67 -1.29 -3.81
C ASP A 96 -8.78 -1.68 -2.32
N VAL A 97 -7.71 -2.21 -1.72
CA VAL A 97 -7.65 -2.52 -0.29
C VAL A 97 -6.64 -1.59 0.39
N ILE A 98 -7.06 -0.89 1.44
CA ILE A 98 -6.19 -0.05 2.26
C ILE A 98 -5.96 -0.76 3.60
N VAL A 99 -4.70 -1.06 3.89
CA VAL A 99 -4.27 -1.76 5.11
C VAL A 99 -3.63 -0.74 6.03
N PHE A 100 -4.25 -0.47 7.17
CA PHE A 100 -3.74 0.42 8.20
C PHE A 100 -2.96 -0.36 9.25
N HIS A 101 -1.79 0.14 9.65
CA HIS A 101 -1.03 -0.43 10.77
C HIS A 101 -1.66 -0.11 12.12
N ASP A 102 -2.23 1.09 12.24
CA ASP A 102 -2.80 1.61 13.47
C ASP A 102 -4.18 2.20 13.19
N GLN A 103 -5.01 2.29 14.23
CA GLN A 103 -6.31 2.93 14.13
C GLN A 103 -6.13 4.42 13.78
N ILE A 104 -6.82 4.89 12.74
CA ILE A 104 -6.84 6.32 12.43
C ILE A 104 -7.88 6.97 13.32
N GLU A 105 -7.39 7.64 14.35
CA GLU A 105 -8.23 8.55 15.14
C GLU A 105 -8.43 9.86 14.38
N PRO A 106 -9.64 10.44 14.41
CA PRO A 106 -9.85 11.81 13.98
C PRO A 106 -8.87 12.73 14.71
N ARG A 107 -8.16 13.60 13.97
CA ARG A 107 -7.40 14.65 14.65
C ARG A 107 -8.40 15.62 15.30
N PRO A 108 -8.28 15.90 16.60
CA PRO A 108 -8.98 17.04 17.17
C PRO A 108 -8.47 18.30 16.47
N LEU A 109 -9.42 19.14 16.05
CA LEU A 109 -9.15 20.46 15.46
C LEU A 109 -8.61 21.43 16.52
#